data_AF-A0A3N5NHU8-F1
#
_entry.id   AF-A0A3N5NHU8-F1
#
_cell.length_a   1.000
_cell.length_b   1.000
_cell.length_c   1.000
_cell.angle_alpha   90.00
_cell.angle_beta   90.00
_cell.angle_gamma   90.00
#
_symmetry.space_group_name_H-M   'P 1'
#
loop_
_entity.id
_entity.type
_entity.pdbx_description
1 polymer ?
#
loop_
_entity_poly.entity_id
_entity_poly.type
_entity_poly.pdbx_seq_one_letter_code
_entity_poly.pdbx_strand_id
1 'polypeptide(L)'
;MHTGAATCVPLWHPSCLCWSVTPATVEAPSRHASDFYKRVIQIFQETNIDFLVGGAYAFVHYTGIGRETKDLDLFIRRADWERATEALAEHGITTELTFPHWLGKAFGGRQREFFVDLIFSGGNGVAEVDDEWFANAVRDESLGFPVRLMPVEEMIWSKAFLMERERFDGADVLHLVRARQKAINWPRLLSRFGEHWRVLLSHLVLYPYVYPNEPAPQDVIDELLDRAKSEPKGDEGIRLCRGPLLSRAQYLVDVERWNYVDAREVPLGTMTPEEIDIWTNAIEKKPT
;
A
#
# COMPACT_ATOMS: atom_id res chain seq x y z
N MET A 1 -10.53 20.36 62.07
CA MET A 1 -9.30 21.11 61.75
C MET A 1 -8.16 20.11 61.67
N HIS A 2 -7.26 20.30 60.71
CA HIS A 2 -6.41 19.28 60.09
C HIS A 2 -5.55 18.41 61.02
N THR A 3 -5.58 17.10 60.79
CA THR A 3 -4.54 16.15 61.17
C THR A 3 -3.67 15.88 59.94
N GLY A 4 -2.45 16.44 59.93
CA GLY A 4 -1.42 16.14 58.95
C GLY A 4 -0.70 14.84 59.30
N ALA A 5 -0.58 13.94 58.32
CA ALA A 5 0.29 12.78 58.38
C ALA A 5 1.28 12.87 57.21
N ALA A 6 2.56 12.80 57.56
CA ALA A 6 3.68 12.72 56.64
C ALA A 6 3.66 11.37 55.90
N THR A 7 3.96 11.38 54.60
CA THR A 7 4.45 10.19 53.90
C THR A 7 5.50 10.57 52.86
N CYS A 8 6.61 9.83 52.95
CA CYS A 8 7.77 9.83 52.07
C CYS A 8 7.43 9.80 50.58
N VAL A 9 8.18 10.60 49.82
CA VAL A 9 8.33 10.53 48.37
C VAL A 9 9.20 9.31 48.02
N PRO A 10 8.77 8.38 47.15
CA PRO A 10 9.68 7.50 46.46
C PRO A 10 10.09 8.12 45.12
N LEU A 11 11.37 8.46 45.03
CA LEU A 11 12.08 8.73 43.78
C LEU A 11 11.92 7.53 42.83
N TRP A 12 11.14 7.68 41.76
CA TRP A 12 11.15 6.73 40.65
C TRP A 12 12.33 7.02 39.73
N HIS A 13 13.33 6.14 39.76
CA HIS A 13 14.37 6.04 38.74
C HIS A 13 13.75 5.63 37.40
N PRO A 14 14.21 6.18 36.26
CA PRO A 14 13.81 5.73 34.95
C PRO A 14 14.60 4.46 34.60
N SER A 15 14.04 3.29 34.88
CA SER A 15 14.48 2.05 34.25
C SER A 15 14.07 2.11 32.78
N CYS A 16 15.07 2.26 31.90
CA CYS A 16 14.98 1.99 30.47
C CYS A 16 14.45 0.56 30.27
N LEU A 17 13.13 0.43 30.12
CA LEU A 17 12.53 -0.72 29.48
C LEU A 17 12.79 -0.57 27.99
N CYS A 18 13.99 -0.97 27.58
CA CYS A 18 14.24 -1.37 26.20
C CYS A 18 13.36 -2.59 25.95
N TRP A 19 12.16 -2.38 25.42
CA TRP A 19 11.36 -3.45 24.88
C TRP A 19 12.13 -3.98 23.68
N SER A 20 12.94 -5.01 23.91
CA SER A 20 13.44 -5.89 22.87
C SER A 20 12.24 -6.62 22.29
N VAL A 21 11.50 -5.94 21.42
CA VAL A 21 10.57 -6.61 20.51
C VAL A 21 11.47 -7.43 19.60
N THR A 22 11.57 -8.73 19.87
CA THR A 22 12.02 -9.69 18.86
C THR A 22 11.24 -9.38 17.58
N PRO A 23 11.89 -9.18 16.43
CA PRO A 23 11.18 -8.98 15.18
C PRO A 23 10.18 -10.12 15.08
N ALA A 24 8.89 -9.81 14.93
CA ALA A 24 7.92 -10.82 14.60
C ALA A 24 8.42 -11.44 13.28
N THR A 25 8.86 -12.69 13.33
CA THR A 25 9.33 -13.40 12.15
C THR A 25 8.11 -13.62 11.26
N VAL A 26 8.19 -13.18 10.01
CA VAL A 26 7.28 -13.66 8.97
C VAL A 26 7.40 -15.18 8.98
N GLU A 27 6.30 -15.90 9.24
CA GLU A 27 6.32 -17.34 9.01
C GLU A 27 6.63 -17.58 7.53
N ALA A 28 7.73 -18.28 7.29
CA ALA A 28 8.19 -18.51 5.94
C ALA A 28 7.10 -19.32 5.19
N PRO A 29 6.83 -18.98 3.92
CA PRO A 29 5.93 -19.79 3.10
C PRO A 29 6.41 -21.24 3.09
N SER A 30 5.48 -22.18 2.85
CA SER A 30 5.84 -23.60 2.71
C SER A 30 7.00 -23.76 1.71
N ARG A 31 7.85 -24.77 1.88
CA ARG A 31 9.02 -24.96 1.00
C ARG A 31 8.64 -24.93 -0.48
N HIS A 32 7.51 -25.54 -0.85
CA HIS A 32 7.00 -25.54 -2.22
C HIS A 32 6.59 -24.15 -2.72
N ALA A 33 5.92 -23.35 -1.88
CA ALA A 33 5.59 -21.96 -2.21
C ALA A 33 6.86 -21.11 -2.33
N SER A 34 7.82 -21.27 -1.41
CA SER A 34 9.10 -20.59 -1.46
C SER A 34 9.88 -20.92 -2.73
N ASP A 35 9.94 -22.19 -3.13
CA ASP A 35 10.61 -22.63 -4.35
C ASP A 35 9.93 -22.06 -5.60
N PHE A 36 8.59 -21.96 -5.62
CA PHE A 36 7.84 -21.31 -6.69
C PHE A 36 8.14 -19.80 -6.78
N TYR A 37 8.13 -19.09 -5.66
CA TYR A 37 8.43 -17.65 -5.61
C TYR A 37 9.85 -17.33 -6.09
N LYS A 38 10.83 -18.12 -5.64
CA LYS A 38 12.21 -18.05 -6.12
C LYS A 38 12.30 -18.29 -7.62
N ARG A 39 11.54 -19.25 -8.15
CA ARG A 39 11.51 -19.56 -9.58
C ARG A 39 11.00 -18.37 -10.40
N VAL A 40 9.94 -17.70 -9.96
CA VAL A 40 9.41 -16.50 -10.63
C VAL A 40 10.45 -15.36 -10.63
N ILE A 41 11.06 -15.08 -9.47
CA ILE A 41 12.13 -14.07 -9.34
C ILE A 41 13.29 -14.39 -10.29
N GLN A 42 13.74 -15.64 -10.31
CA GLN A 42 14.83 -16.09 -11.17
C GLN A 42 14.51 -15.87 -12.65
N ILE A 43 13.30 -16.25 -13.10
CA ILE A 43 12.88 -16.06 -14.50
C ILE A 43 12.91 -14.58 -14.87
N PHE A 44 12.38 -13.69 -14.03
CA PHE A 44 12.38 -12.25 -14.31
C PHE A 44 13.81 -11.70 -14.40
N GLN A 45 14.73 -12.16 -13.54
CA GLN A 45 16.14 -11.76 -13.61
C GLN A 45 16.84 -12.28 -14.87
N GLU A 46 16.65 -13.56 -15.23
CA GLU A 46 17.26 -14.18 -16.41
C GLU A 46 16.76 -13.58 -17.72
N THR A 47 15.51 -13.08 -17.73
CA THR A 47 14.86 -12.46 -18.90
C THR A 47 14.91 -10.94 -18.90
N ASN A 48 15.61 -10.32 -17.94
CA ASN A 48 15.76 -8.86 -17.80
C ASN A 48 14.42 -8.11 -17.72
N ILE A 49 13.48 -8.65 -16.97
CA ILE A 49 12.21 -8.02 -16.65
C ILE A 49 12.38 -7.25 -15.36
N ASP A 50 12.15 -5.94 -15.41
CA ASP A 50 12.21 -5.08 -14.24
C ASP A 50 11.02 -5.36 -13.32
N PHE A 51 11.31 -5.60 -12.04
CA PHE A 51 10.30 -5.72 -11.00
C PHE A 51 10.79 -5.12 -9.68
N LEU A 52 9.84 -4.81 -8.81
CA LEU A 52 10.06 -4.45 -7.41
C LEU A 52 9.30 -5.43 -6.50
N VAL A 53 9.86 -5.75 -5.35
CA VAL A 53 9.17 -6.52 -4.31
C VAL A 53 8.45 -5.53 -3.40
N GLY A 54 7.15 -5.74 -3.18
CA GLY A 54 6.35 -4.89 -2.31
C GLY A 54 5.63 -5.68 -1.22
N GLY A 55 4.40 -5.26 -0.92
CA GLY A 55 3.50 -6.00 -0.03
C GLY A 55 4.08 -6.23 1.36
N ALA A 56 3.77 -7.39 1.95
CA ALA A 56 4.22 -7.71 3.30
C ALA A 56 5.75 -7.72 3.44
N TYR A 57 6.48 -8.12 2.39
CA TYR A 57 7.94 -8.20 2.43
C TYR A 57 8.59 -6.83 2.63
N ALA A 58 8.26 -5.87 1.77
CA ALA A 58 8.75 -4.50 1.91
C ALA A 58 8.27 -3.84 3.21
N PHE A 59 7.06 -4.16 3.67
CA PHE A 59 6.52 -3.62 4.91
C PHE A 59 7.36 -4.07 6.12
N VAL A 60 7.73 -5.34 6.17
CA VAL A 60 8.60 -5.91 7.22
C VAL A 60 9.98 -5.27 7.18
N HIS A 61 10.57 -5.08 6.00
CA HIS A 61 11.83 -4.35 5.87
C HIS A 61 11.74 -2.94 6.49
N TYR A 62 10.68 -2.21 6.20
CA TYR A 62 10.54 -0.84 6.69
C TYR A 62 10.17 -0.76 8.17
N THR A 63 9.38 -1.67 8.71
CA THR A 63 8.77 -1.53 10.04
C THR A 63 9.26 -2.55 11.08
N GLY A 64 9.84 -3.66 10.64
CA GLY A 64 10.15 -4.83 11.49
C GLY A 64 8.91 -5.62 11.93
N ILE A 65 7.71 -5.28 11.46
CA ILE A 65 6.45 -5.91 11.85
C ILE A 65 6.16 -7.08 10.91
N GLY A 66 6.46 -8.29 11.38
CA GLY A 66 6.09 -9.55 10.73
C GLY A 66 4.60 -9.73 10.54
N ARG A 67 4.23 -10.28 9.39
CA ARG A 67 2.88 -10.77 9.09
C ARG A 67 2.99 -12.09 8.34
N GLU A 68 2.02 -12.97 8.55
CA GLU A 68 1.79 -14.07 7.62
C GLU A 68 1.40 -13.46 6.26
N THR A 69 2.20 -13.74 5.23
CA THR A 69 1.80 -13.49 3.86
C THR A 69 1.77 -14.81 3.12
N LYS A 70 0.65 -15.06 2.46
CA LYS A 70 0.52 -16.24 1.60
C LYS A 70 1.13 -15.97 0.23
N ASP A 71 1.32 -14.70 -0.13
CA ASP A 71 1.53 -14.28 -1.51
C ASP A 71 2.85 -13.48 -1.62
N LEU A 72 3.46 -13.53 -2.81
CA LEU A 72 4.57 -12.65 -3.18
C LEU A 72 4.04 -11.54 -4.10
N ASP A 73 4.19 -10.30 -3.68
CA ASP A 73 3.79 -9.13 -4.46
C ASP A 73 4.98 -8.58 -5.28
N LEU A 74 4.90 -8.72 -6.61
CA LEU A 74 5.85 -8.13 -7.56
C LEU A 74 5.18 -6.97 -8.31
N PHE A 75 5.82 -5.81 -8.26
CA PHE A 75 5.37 -4.60 -8.95
C PHE A 75 6.14 -4.47 -10.27
N ILE A 76 5.40 -4.37 -11.37
CA ILE A 76 5.92 -4.23 -12.74
C ILE A 76 5.23 -3.07 -13.43
N ARG A 77 5.81 -2.52 -14.50
CA ARG A 77 5.07 -1.58 -15.35
C ARG A 77 3.97 -2.33 -16.10
N ARG A 78 2.83 -1.68 -16.37
CA ARG A 78 1.78 -2.29 -17.21
C ARG A 78 2.32 -2.71 -18.58
N ALA A 79 3.19 -1.90 -19.17
CA ALA A 79 3.81 -2.18 -20.47
C ALA A 79 4.68 -3.44 -20.47
N ASP A 80 5.16 -3.90 -19.30
CA ASP A 80 5.97 -5.11 -19.17
C ASP A 80 5.14 -6.39 -19.04
N TRP A 81 3.79 -6.29 -18.96
CA TRP A 81 2.90 -7.42 -18.75
C TRP A 81 3.08 -8.55 -19.77
N GLU A 82 3.00 -8.27 -21.07
CA GLU A 82 3.09 -9.32 -22.11
C GLU A 82 4.45 -10.01 -22.09
N ARG A 83 5.53 -9.24 -21.92
CA ARG A 83 6.88 -9.80 -21.81
C ARG A 83 7.02 -10.68 -20.56
N ALA A 84 6.42 -10.28 -19.44
CA ALA A 84 6.42 -11.05 -18.21
C ALA A 84 5.65 -12.36 -18.33
N THR A 85 4.46 -12.33 -18.94
CA THR A 85 3.65 -13.54 -19.12
C THR A 85 4.25 -14.50 -20.14
N GLU A 86 4.84 -14.01 -21.23
CA GLU A 86 5.58 -14.81 -22.20
C GLU A 86 6.77 -15.53 -21.55
N ALA A 87 7.62 -14.80 -20.81
CA ALA A 87 8.76 -15.38 -20.09
C ALA A 87 8.35 -16.46 -19.08
N LEU A 88 7.22 -16.25 -18.37
CA LEU A 88 6.67 -17.23 -17.45
C LEU A 88 6.11 -18.46 -18.18
N ALA A 89 5.43 -18.25 -19.31
CA ALA A 89 4.84 -19.32 -20.11
C ALA A 89 5.90 -20.26 -20.72
N GLU A 90 7.05 -19.74 -21.14
CA GLU A 90 8.20 -20.55 -21.61
C GLU A 90 8.71 -21.53 -20.54
N HIS A 91 8.45 -21.22 -19.27
CA HIS A 91 8.82 -22.04 -18.12
C HIS A 91 7.64 -22.84 -17.54
N GLY A 92 6.52 -22.92 -18.27
CA GLY A 92 5.33 -23.67 -17.89
C GLY A 92 4.53 -23.04 -16.74
N ILE A 93 4.74 -21.76 -16.43
CA ILE A 93 4.00 -21.03 -15.40
C ILE A 93 2.81 -20.35 -16.06
N THR A 94 1.61 -20.73 -15.65
CA THR A 94 0.37 -20.12 -16.16
C THR A 94 0.09 -18.79 -15.47
N THR A 95 -0.42 -17.83 -16.22
CA THR A 95 -0.77 -16.49 -15.73
C THR A 95 -2.23 -16.15 -16.04
N GLU A 96 -2.79 -15.22 -15.27
CA GLU A 96 -4.14 -14.70 -15.46
C GLU A 96 -4.14 -13.19 -15.25
N LEU A 97 -4.71 -12.44 -16.19
CA LEU A 97 -4.97 -11.02 -16.01
C LEU A 97 -6.28 -10.85 -15.22
N THR A 98 -6.19 -10.93 -13.89
CA THR A 98 -7.37 -10.92 -13.00
C THR A 98 -8.16 -9.62 -13.09
N PHE A 99 -7.46 -8.48 -13.13
CA PHE A 99 -8.05 -7.16 -13.31
C PHE A 99 -7.22 -6.35 -14.30
N PRO A 100 -7.76 -6.02 -15.49
CA PRO A 100 -7.00 -5.42 -16.58
C PRO A 100 -6.25 -4.13 -16.22
N HIS A 101 -6.79 -3.34 -15.28
CA HIS A 101 -6.26 -2.05 -14.88
C HIS A 101 -5.21 -2.10 -13.77
N TRP A 102 -5.04 -3.21 -13.03
CA TRP A 102 -4.06 -3.23 -11.93
C TRP A 102 -3.38 -4.55 -11.56
N LEU A 103 -4.00 -5.71 -11.84
CA LEU A 103 -3.53 -6.99 -11.29
C LEU A 103 -3.56 -8.13 -12.29
N GLY A 104 -2.42 -8.81 -12.41
CA GLY A 104 -2.37 -10.19 -12.86
C GLY A 104 -1.79 -11.11 -11.80
N LYS A 105 -1.92 -12.42 -12.03
CA LYS A 105 -1.42 -13.46 -11.13
C LYS A 105 -0.66 -14.52 -11.91
N ALA A 106 0.49 -14.95 -11.39
CA ALA A 106 1.21 -16.13 -11.86
C ALA A 106 0.99 -17.29 -10.89
N PHE A 107 0.65 -18.47 -11.39
CA PHE A 107 0.24 -19.59 -10.55
C PHE A 107 1.26 -20.74 -10.56
N GLY A 108 1.44 -21.33 -9.38
CA GLY A 108 2.29 -22.48 -9.13
C GLY A 108 1.55 -23.58 -8.38
N GLY A 109 2.17 -24.76 -8.36
CA GLY A 109 1.54 -25.96 -7.80
C GLY A 109 0.62 -26.67 -8.78
N ARG A 110 0.12 -27.85 -8.40
CA ARG A 110 -0.70 -28.69 -9.30
C ARG A 110 -2.14 -28.21 -9.41
N GLN A 111 -2.61 -27.51 -8.38
CA GLN A 111 -3.97 -27.01 -8.23
C GLN A 111 -4.00 -25.48 -8.18
N ARG A 112 -2.92 -24.81 -8.62
CA ARG A 112 -2.76 -23.35 -8.55
C ARG A 112 -2.84 -22.81 -7.11
N GLU A 113 -2.34 -23.60 -6.17
CA GLU A 113 -2.37 -23.31 -4.73
C GLU A 113 -1.37 -22.22 -4.29
N PHE A 114 -0.40 -21.89 -5.13
CA PHE A 114 0.56 -20.81 -4.89
C PHE A 114 0.41 -19.76 -5.98
N PHE A 115 0.52 -18.49 -5.61
CA PHE A 115 0.47 -17.41 -6.60
C PHE A 115 1.41 -16.26 -6.27
N VAL A 116 1.88 -15.61 -7.33
CA VAL A 116 2.62 -14.35 -7.29
C VAL A 116 1.74 -13.28 -7.92
N ASP A 117 1.53 -12.19 -7.20
CA ASP A 117 0.78 -11.04 -7.69
C ASP A 117 1.71 -10.18 -8.55
N LEU A 118 1.28 -9.93 -9.79
CA LEU A 118 1.94 -9.05 -10.75
C LEU A 118 1.12 -7.75 -10.81
N ILE A 119 1.53 -6.79 -9.99
CA ILE A 119 0.81 -5.54 -9.73
C ILE A 119 1.40 -4.44 -10.59
N PHE A 120 0.56 -3.71 -11.30
CA PHE A 120 0.99 -2.57 -12.13
C PHE A 120 0.20 -1.28 -11.85
N SER A 121 -0.80 -1.33 -10.98
CA SER A 121 -1.45 -0.14 -10.42
C SER A 121 -2.10 -0.46 -9.06
N GLY A 122 -2.68 0.55 -8.40
CA GLY A 122 -3.63 0.34 -7.32
C GLY A 122 -4.99 -0.11 -7.88
N GLY A 123 -5.75 -0.91 -7.14
CA GLY A 123 -7.08 -1.36 -7.57
C GLY A 123 -8.05 -0.23 -7.91
N ASN A 124 -7.84 0.95 -7.31
CA ASN A 124 -8.60 2.18 -7.58
C ASN A 124 -8.08 3.01 -8.76
N GLY A 125 -7.06 2.54 -9.48
CA GLY A 125 -6.45 3.23 -10.61
C GLY A 125 -5.50 4.38 -10.25
N VAL A 126 -5.26 4.67 -8.97
CA VAL A 126 -4.45 5.83 -8.54
C VAL A 126 -2.96 5.53 -8.55
N ALA A 127 -2.54 4.44 -7.92
CA ALA A 127 -1.13 4.14 -7.66
C ALA A 127 -0.47 3.36 -8.81
N GLU A 128 -0.43 3.96 -10.01
CA GLU A 128 0.21 3.36 -11.19
C GLU A 128 1.72 3.14 -10.96
N VAL A 129 2.22 1.99 -11.39
CA VAL A 129 3.65 1.63 -11.30
C VAL A 129 4.41 2.25 -12.47
N ASP A 130 5.00 3.41 -12.22
CA ASP A 130 5.80 4.20 -13.18
C ASP A 130 7.32 4.13 -12.93
N ASP A 131 8.10 4.83 -13.76
CA ASP A 131 9.56 4.87 -13.68
C ASP A 131 10.10 5.42 -12.36
N GLU A 132 9.36 6.30 -11.68
CA GLU A 132 9.80 6.85 -10.40
C GLU A 132 9.79 5.79 -9.29
N TRP A 133 8.94 4.75 -9.38
CA TRP A 133 9.01 3.60 -8.47
C TRP A 133 10.38 2.92 -8.56
N PHE A 134 10.86 2.70 -9.78
CA PHE A 134 12.13 2.01 -10.04
C PHE A 134 13.35 2.90 -9.75
N ALA A 135 13.25 4.19 -10.05
CA ALA A 135 14.32 5.16 -9.83
C ALA A 135 14.64 5.34 -8.34
N ASN A 136 13.65 5.17 -7.45
CA ASN A 136 13.79 5.36 -6.01
C ASN A 136 13.82 4.04 -5.22
N ALA A 137 13.90 2.91 -5.93
CA ALA A 137 13.81 1.60 -5.31
C ALA A 137 14.99 1.30 -4.38
N VAL A 138 14.72 0.62 -3.27
CA VAL A 138 15.71 0.28 -2.25
C VAL A 138 16.29 -1.10 -2.55
N ARG A 139 17.62 -1.25 -2.57
CA ARG A 139 18.24 -2.58 -2.71
C ARG A 139 18.07 -3.38 -1.43
N ASP A 140 17.69 -4.64 -1.57
CA ASP A 140 17.59 -5.58 -0.46
C ASP A 140 17.86 -7.01 -0.96
N GLU A 141 17.81 -7.99 -0.07
CA GLU A 141 17.77 -9.41 -0.39
C GLU A 141 16.38 -9.95 -0.08
N SER A 142 15.81 -10.83 -0.92
CA SER A 142 14.58 -11.57 -0.65
C SER A 142 14.70 -13.00 -1.12
N LEU A 143 14.35 -13.96 -0.26
CA LEU A 143 14.44 -15.40 -0.54
C LEU A 143 15.83 -15.86 -1.05
N GLY A 144 16.90 -15.15 -0.68
CA GLY A 144 18.28 -15.41 -1.13
C GLY A 144 18.64 -14.78 -2.48
N PHE A 145 17.78 -13.93 -3.04
CA PHE A 145 18.02 -13.20 -4.29
C PHE A 145 18.23 -11.71 -4.01
N PRO A 146 19.19 -11.05 -4.67
CA PRO A 146 19.27 -9.59 -4.66
C PRO A 146 18.04 -9.04 -5.39
N VAL A 147 17.27 -8.19 -4.71
CA VAL A 147 16.05 -7.59 -5.25
C VAL A 147 16.05 -6.08 -5.01
N ARG A 148 15.06 -5.41 -5.58
CA ARG A 148 14.72 -4.02 -5.26
C ARG A 148 13.34 -3.99 -4.62
N LEU A 149 13.19 -3.25 -3.53
CA LEU A 149 11.92 -3.01 -2.87
C LEU A 149 11.23 -1.78 -3.45
N MET A 150 9.90 -1.79 -3.43
CA MET A 150 9.14 -0.56 -3.66
C MET A 150 9.54 0.50 -2.63
N PRO A 151 9.66 1.78 -3.00
CA PRO A 151 10.05 2.81 -2.04
C PRO A 151 8.97 3.02 -0.97
N VAL A 152 9.37 3.55 0.19
CA VAL A 152 8.46 3.75 1.33
C VAL A 152 7.34 4.74 1.00
N GLU A 153 7.62 5.73 0.14
CA GLU A 153 6.65 6.72 -0.31
C GLU A 153 5.53 6.08 -1.13
N GLU A 154 5.86 5.22 -2.09
CA GLU A 154 4.88 4.45 -2.88
C GLU A 154 4.06 3.51 -2.01
N MET A 155 4.68 2.94 -0.98
CA MET A 155 3.99 2.10 -0.02
C MET A 155 2.98 2.88 0.81
N ILE A 156 3.36 4.08 1.29
CA ILE A 156 2.43 4.96 1.99
C ILE A 156 1.31 5.42 1.04
N TRP A 157 1.68 5.85 -0.17
CA TRP A 157 0.74 6.35 -1.17
C TRP A 157 -0.32 5.31 -1.54
N SER A 158 0.09 4.12 -1.97
CA SER A 158 -0.83 3.04 -2.34
C SER A 158 -1.72 2.57 -1.19
N LYS A 159 -1.15 2.39 0.02
CA LYS A 159 -1.90 1.91 1.19
C LYS A 159 -2.86 2.94 1.76
N ALA A 160 -2.57 4.23 1.62
CA ALA A 160 -3.41 5.29 2.17
C ALA A 160 -4.82 5.34 1.59
N PHE A 161 -5.01 4.82 0.38
CA PHE A 161 -6.32 4.76 -0.27
C PHE A 161 -7.13 3.51 0.10
N LEU A 162 -6.56 2.51 0.80
CA LEU A 162 -7.29 1.31 1.17
C LEU A 162 -8.10 1.56 2.45
N MET A 163 -9.35 2.00 2.28
CA MET A 163 -10.34 2.27 3.33
C MET A 163 -11.62 1.48 3.13
N GLU A 164 -11.49 0.19 2.81
CA GLU A 164 -12.60 -0.74 2.71
C GLU A 164 -13.17 -1.08 4.08
N ARG A 165 -14.41 -1.59 4.09
CA ARG A 165 -15.07 -2.02 5.33
C ARG A 165 -14.37 -3.24 5.94
N GLU A 166 -13.92 -4.15 5.09
CA GLU A 166 -13.23 -5.39 5.45
C GLU A 166 -11.72 -5.22 5.55
N ARG A 167 -11.17 -4.14 4.99
CA ARG A 167 -9.73 -3.89 4.92
C ARG A 167 -9.41 -2.39 4.94
N PHE A 168 -8.82 -1.96 6.04
CA PHE A 168 -8.29 -0.62 6.20
C PHE A 168 -6.79 -0.66 6.50
N ASP A 169 -5.96 -0.15 5.59
CA ASP A 169 -4.49 -0.17 5.73
C ASP A 169 -3.96 1.10 6.45
N GLY A 170 -4.81 1.91 7.08
CA GLY A 170 -4.37 3.13 7.77
C GLY A 170 -3.33 2.88 8.87
N ALA A 171 -3.44 1.77 9.60
CA ALA A 171 -2.41 1.39 10.57
C ALA A 171 -1.04 1.18 9.90
N ASP A 172 -0.99 0.60 8.70
CA ASP A 172 0.25 0.38 7.96
C ASP A 172 0.89 1.72 7.59
N VAL A 173 0.08 2.68 7.13
CA VAL A 173 0.56 4.04 6.83
C VAL A 173 1.22 4.66 8.07
N LEU A 174 0.56 4.60 9.23
CA LEU A 174 1.11 5.16 10.47
C LEU A 174 2.36 4.42 10.94
N HIS A 175 2.43 3.10 10.78
CA HIS A 175 3.63 2.32 11.09
C HIS A 175 4.81 2.71 10.20
N LEU A 176 4.59 2.92 8.89
CA LEU A 176 5.62 3.35 7.95
C LEU A 176 6.12 4.75 8.30
N VAL A 177 5.22 5.69 8.57
CA VAL A 177 5.59 7.05 9.03
C VAL A 177 6.40 6.95 10.32
N ARG A 178 5.93 6.20 11.32
CA ARG A 178 6.63 6.05 12.60
C ARG A 178 8.05 5.50 12.41
N ALA A 179 8.19 4.46 11.59
CA ALA A 179 9.46 3.79 11.38
C ALA A 179 10.43 4.60 10.50
N ARG A 180 9.93 5.39 9.53
CA ARG A 180 10.74 5.96 8.45
C ARG A 180 10.58 7.47 8.23
N GLN A 181 9.87 8.22 9.08
CA GLN A 181 9.63 9.67 8.88
C GLN A 181 10.86 10.52 8.53
N LYS A 182 12.05 10.17 9.06
CA LYS A 182 13.31 10.88 8.76
C LYS A 182 13.91 10.54 7.39
N ALA A 183 13.57 9.39 6.84
CA ALA A 183 14.03 8.89 5.55
C ALA A 183 13.03 9.15 4.41
N ILE A 184 11.76 9.44 4.74
CA ILE A 184 10.74 9.79 3.77
C ILE A 184 11.11 11.10 3.07
N ASN A 185 11.12 11.08 1.74
CA ASN A 185 11.14 12.27 0.91
C ASN A 185 9.73 12.89 0.85
N TRP A 186 9.42 13.76 1.80
CA TRP A 186 8.10 14.39 1.94
C TRP A 186 7.63 15.18 0.70
N PRO A 187 8.46 16.02 0.06
CA PRO A 187 8.07 16.69 -1.19
C PRO A 187 7.64 15.71 -2.28
N ARG A 188 8.36 14.59 -2.43
CA ARG A 188 8.01 13.55 -3.39
C ARG A 188 6.71 12.85 -3.01
N LEU A 189 6.55 12.46 -1.75
CA LEU A 189 5.32 11.84 -1.27
C LEU A 189 4.11 12.75 -1.50
N LEU A 190 4.22 14.04 -1.19
CA LEU A 190 3.19 15.04 -1.47
C LEU A 190 2.88 15.14 -2.98
N SER A 191 3.91 15.10 -3.82
CA SER A 191 3.75 15.05 -5.28
C SER A 191 3.00 13.80 -5.74
N ARG A 192 3.26 12.62 -5.16
CA ARG A 192 2.53 11.38 -5.45
C ARG A 192 1.05 11.48 -5.10
N PHE A 193 0.72 12.09 -3.97
CA PHE A 193 -0.68 12.32 -3.62
C PHE A 193 -1.36 13.38 -4.50
N GLY A 194 -0.61 14.37 -5.01
CA GLY A 194 -1.12 15.36 -5.95
C GLY A 194 -2.37 16.08 -5.44
N GLU A 195 -3.48 15.98 -6.18
CA GLU A 195 -4.78 16.54 -5.78
C GLU A 195 -5.44 15.79 -4.60
N HIS A 196 -5.02 14.56 -4.32
CA HIS A 196 -5.53 13.71 -3.25
C HIS A 196 -4.80 13.88 -1.91
N TRP A 197 -4.04 14.95 -1.73
CA TRP A 197 -3.29 15.26 -0.50
C TRP A 197 -4.13 15.20 0.79
N ARG A 198 -5.45 15.40 0.71
CA ARG A 198 -6.38 15.22 1.84
C ARG A 198 -6.37 13.81 2.41
N VAL A 199 -6.15 12.80 1.57
CA VAL A 199 -6.04 11.40 2.00
C VAL A 199 -4.82 11.25 2.91
N LEU A 200 -3.66 11.77 2.50
CA LEU A 200 -2.46 11.80 3.35
C LEU A 200 -2.71 12.57 4.65
N LEU A 201 -3.27 13.78 4.56
CA LEU A 201 -3.57 14.59 5.75
C LEU A 201 -4.45 13.82 6.75
N SER A 202 -5.45 13.08 6.27
CA SER A 202 -6.36 12.31 7.13
C SER A 202 -5.60 11.31 8.03
N HIS A 203 -4.61 10.62 7.47
CA HIS A 203 -3.72 9.72 8.22
C HIS A 203 -2.77 10.51 9.13
N LEU A 204 -2.15 11.58 8.65
CA LEU A 204 -1.20 12.35 9.45
C LEU A 204 -1.87 13.05 10.66
N VAL A 205 -3.13 13.45 10.58
CA VAL A 205 -3.90 13.95 11.72
C VAL A 205 -4.20 12.86 12.74
N LEU A 206 -4.38 11.61 12.32
CA LEU A 206 -4.54 10.48 13.24
C LEU A 206 -3.22 10.09 13.92
N TYR A 207 -2.07 10.42 13.31
CA TYR A 207 -0.77 10.00 13.84
C TYR A 207 -0.51 10.45 15.29
N PRO A 208 -0.68 11.72 15.70
CA PRO A 208 -0.49 12.14 17.09
C PRO A 208 -1.51 11.54 18.07
N TYR A 209 -2.69 11.14 17.57
CA TYR A 209 -3.67 10.42 18.40
C TYR A 209 -3.20 9.00 18.71
N VAL A 210 -2.66 8.30 17.72
CA VAL A 210 -2.13 6.94 17.86
C VAL A 210 -0.80 6.91 18.63
N TYR A 211 0.06 7.92 18.40
CA TYR A 211 1.38 8.03 19.02
C TYR A 211 1.58 9.38 19.72
N PRO A 212 0.90 9.64 20.85
CA PRO A 212 0.92 10.96 21.51
C PRO A 212 2.30 11.39 22.05
N ASN A 213 3.25 10.45 22.14
CA ASN A 213 4.60 10.71 22.65
C ASN A 213 5.70 10.53 21.59
N GLU A 214 5.34 10.23 20.34
CA GLU A 214 6.31 10.14 19.23
C GLU A 214 6.31 11.45 18.44
N PRO A 215 7.45 11.88 17.86
CA PRO A 215 7.47 13.04 16.99
C PRO A 215 6.60 12.77 15.75
N ALA A 216 5.74 13.73 15.44
CA ALA A 216 4.95 13.77 14.21
C ALA A 216 5.66 14.62 13.14
N PRO A 217 5.39 14.41 11.85
CA PRO A 217 5.86 15.29 10.78
C PRO A 217 5.07 16.61 10.79
N GLN A 218 5.28 17.42 11.84
CA GLN A 218 4.45 18.58 12.15
C GLN A 218 4.45 19.61 11.02
N ASP A 219 5.61 19.89 10.43
CA ASP A 219 5.72 20.83 9.31
C ASP A 219 4.82 20.44 8.12
N VAL A 220 4.73 19.13 7.82
CA VAL A 220 3.87 18.61 6.74
C VAL A 220 2.39 18.67 7.12
N ILE A 221 2.07 18.39 8.38
CA ILE A 221 0.69 18.51 8.89
C ILE A 221 0.23 19.95 8.79
N ASP A 222 1.05 20.90 9.26
CA ASP A 222 0.73 22.32 9.26
C ASP A 222 0.57 22.86 7.83
N GLU A 223 1.49 22.49 6.92
CA GLU A 223 1.40 22.83 5.49
C GLU A 223 0.06 22.39 4.88
N LEU A 224 -0.33 21.12 5.09
CA LEU A 224 -1.56 20.57 4.53
C LEU A 224 -2.82 21.14 5.20
N LEU A 225 -2.79 21.42 6.50
CA LEU A 225 -3.88 22.11 7.19
C LEU A 225 -4.07 23.54 6.69
N ASP A 226 -2.98 24.27 6.47
CA ASP A 226 -3.04 25.63 5.93
C ASP A 226 -3.50 25.63 4.47
N ARG A 227 -3.07 24.65 3.67
CA ARG A 227 -3.64 24.40 2.34
C ARG A 227 -5.15 24.14 2.41
N ALA A 228 -5.63 23.37 3.38
CA ALA A 228 -7.06 23.11 3.57
C ALA A 228 -7.86 24.36 3.92
N LYS A 229 -7.33 25.22 4.81
CA LYS A 229 -7.97 26.48 5.20
C LYS A 229 -8.04 27.48 4.05
N SER A 230 -7.05 27.44 3.15
CA SER A 230 -6.89 28.40 2.05
C SER A 230 -7.64 28.00 0.79
N GLU A 231 -8.17 26.78 0.72
CA GLU A 231 -8.78 26.26 -0.50
C GLU A 231 -10.11 26.99 -0.79
N PRO A 232 -10.30 27.48 -2.02
CA PRO A 232 -11.60 28.04 -2.40
C PRO A 232 -12.68 26.97 -2.29
N LYS A 233 -13.92 27.39 -2.03
CA LYS A 233 -15.06 26.48 -2.11
C LYS A 233 -15.10 25.87 -3.51
N GLY A 234 -15.37 24.57 -3.57
CA GLY A 234 -15.48 23.83 -4.82
C GLY A 234 -16.52 24.45 -5.76
N ASP A 235 -16.26 24.32 -7.05
CA ASP A 235 -17.20 24.65 -8.12
C ASP A 235 -18.44 23.73 -8.04
N GLU A 236 -19.63 24.30 -8.23
CA GLU A 236 -20.90 23.55 -8.24
C GLU A 236 -21.12 22.79 -9.57
N GLY A 237 -20.24 22.97 -10.56
CA GLY A 237 -20.41 22.45 -11.92
C GLY A 237 -20.41 20.91 -12.06
N ILE A 238 -19.64 20.18 -11.24
CA ILE A 238 -19.58 18.71 -11.28
C ILE A 238 -19.79 18.14 -9.88
N ARG A 239 -20.81 17.28 -9.74
CA ARG A 239 -21.06 16.54 -8.50
C ARG A 239 -20.12 15.33 -8.42
N LEU A 240 -18.83 15.58 -8.21
CA LEU A 240 -17.79 14.54 -8.16
C LEU A 240 -17.85 13.75 -6.85
N CYS A 241 -17.81 12.42 -6.92
CA CYS A 241 -17.56 11.56 -5.76
C CYS A 241 -16.20 10.86 -5.89
N ARG A 242 -15.27 11.22 -5.00
CA ARG A 242 -13.97 10.54 -4.84
C ARG A 242 -14.03 9.33 -3.90
N GLY A 243 -15.19 9.05 -3.31
CA GLY A 243 -15.40 7.91 -2.42
C GLY A 243 -14.99 6.55 -3.01
N PRO A 244 -15.31 6.25 -4.28
CA PRO A 244 -14.89 5.01 -4.94
C PRO A 244 -13.37 4.81 -5.05
N LEU A 245 -12.56 5.88 -4.91
CA LEU A 245 -11.10 5.77 -4.81
C LEU A 245 -10.64 5.22 -3.45
N LEU A 246 -11.46 5.36 -2.40
CA LEU A 246 -11.17 4.92 -1.03
C LEU A 246 -11.79 3.56 -0.69
N SER A 247 -12.94 3.28 -1.29
CA SER A 247 -13.64 2.01 -1.11
C SER A 247 -14.44 1.65 -2.36
N ARG A 248 -14.19 0.47 -2.91
CA ARG A 248 -14.86 -0.04 -4.10
C ARG A 248 -16.37 -0.27 -3.91
N ALA A 249 -16.82 -0.49 -2.67
CA ALA A 249 -18.21 -0.87 -2.37
C ALA A 249 -19.01 0.21 -1.65
N GLN A 250 -18.39 0.96 -0.74
CA GLN A 250 -19.15 1.76 0.24
C GLN A 250 -19.80 3.02 -0.37
N TYR A 251 -19.30 3.49 -1.52
CA TYR A 251 -19.76 4.70 -2.20
C TYR A 251 -20.52 4.42 -3.51
N LEU A 252 -20.90 3.16 -3.76
CA LEU A 252 -21.69 2.82 -4.95
C LEU A 252 -23.05 3.52 -4.95
N VAL A 253 -23.66 3.75 -3.77
CA VAL A 253 -24.91 4.51 -3.67
C VAL A 253 -24.77 5.94 -4.22
N ASP A 254 -23.61 6.57 -4.00
CA ASP A 254 -23.33 7.93 -4.46
C ASP A 254 -23.35 8.01 -5.99
N VAL A 255 -22.66 7.08 -6.65
CA VAL A 255 -22.50 7.08 -8.11
C VAL A 255 -23.69 6.44 -8.84
N GLU A 256 -24.29 5.40 -8.29
CA GLU A 256 -25.40 4.68 -8.94
C GLU A 256 -26.78 5.32 -8.68
N ARG A 257 -26.96 5.98 -7.52
CA ARG A 257 -28.29 6.45 -7.09
C ARG A 257 -28.37 7.94 -6.81
N TRP A 258 -27.28 8.57 -6.37
CA TRP A 258 -27.29 10.00 -6.01
C TRP A 258 -26.76 10.92 -7.11
N ASN A 259 -26.51 10.36 -8.31
CA ASN A 259 -26.05 11.07 -9.51
C ASN A 259 -24.73 11.81 -9.29
N TYR A 260 -23.81 11.24 -8.52
CA TYR A 260 -22.43 11.72 -8.50
C TYR A 260 -21.63 11.11 -9.65
N VAL A 261 -20.69 11.88 -10.19
CA VAL A 261 -19.68 11.40 -11.15
C VAL A 261 -18.65 10.56 -10.40
N ASP A 262 -18.34 9.37 -10.92
CA ASP A 262 -17.32 8.49 -10.36
C ASP A 262 -15.91 9.03 -10.69
N ALA A 263 -15.12 9.32 -9.65
CA ALA A 263 -13.77 9.86 -9.83
C ALA A 263 -12.76 8.85 -10.43
N ARG A 264 -13.11 7.56 -10.52
CA ARG A 264 -12.27 6.53 -11.15
C ARG A 264 -12.30 6.61 -12.67
N GLU A 265 -13.42 7.06 -13.24
CA GLU A 265 -13.69 6.98 -14.66
C GLU A 265 -12.94 8.07 -15.45
N VAL A 266 -12.40 7.71 -16.61
CA VAL A 266 -11.86 8.68 -17.57
C VAL A 266 -12.93 9.71 -17.99
N PRO A 267 -12.57 11.00 -18.18
CA PRO A 267 -11.23 11.58 -18.17
C PRO A 267 -10.76 12.09 -16.79
N LEU A 268 -11.55 11.89 -15.72
CA LEU A 268 -11.20 12.39 -14.38
C LEU A 268 -10.22 11.46 -13.66
N GLY A 269 -10.45 10.16 -13.78
CA GLY A 269 -9.55 9.10 -13.34
C GLY A 269 -8.88 8.40 -14.51
N THR A 270 -8.49 7.16 -14.29
CA THR A 270 -7.69 6.36 -15.22
C THR A 270 -8.42 5.13 -15.76
N MET A 271 -9.57 4.78 -15.17
CA MET A 271 -10.29 3.54 -15.48
C MET A 271 -11.34 3.75 -16.57
N THR A 272 -11.50 2.76 -17.45
CA THR A 272 -12.65 2.72 -18.37
C THR A 272 -13.91 2.26 -17.64
N PRO A 273 -15.11 2.54 -18.19
CA PRO A 273 -16.36 2.01 -17.66
C PRO A 273 -16.33 0.47 -17.49
N GLU A 274 -15.75 -0.24 -18.46
CA GLU A 274 -15.65 -1.70 -18.42
C GLU A 274 -14.75 -2.18 -17.28
N GLU A 275 -13.63 -1.49 -17.01
CA GLU A 275 -12.73 -1.82 -15.90
C GLU A 275 -13.42 -1.58 -14.55
N ILE A 276 -14.19 -0.50 -14.43
CA ILE A 276 -15.02 -0.21 -13.26
C ILE A 276 -16.06 -1.31 -13.05
N ASP A 277 -16.75 -1.73 -14.10
CA ASP A 277 -17.74 -2.80 -14.03
C ASP A 277 -17.11 -4.13 -13.60
N ILE A 278 -15.98 -4.52 -14.20
CA ILE A 278 -15.25 -5.75 -13.83
C ILE A 278 -14.86 -5.71 -12.35
N TRP A 279 -14.32 -4.58 -11.88
CA TRP A 279 -13.85 -4.45 -10.51
C TRP A 279 -15.01 -4.44 -9.50
N THR A 280 -16.11 -3.77 -9.84
CA THR A 280 -17.31 -3.66 -9.00
C THR A 280 -18.02 -5.01 -8.90
N ASN A 281 -18.16 -5.74 -10.01
CA ASN A 281 -18.75 -7.08 -10.03
C ASN A 281 -17.93 -8.11 -9.20
N ALA A 282 -16.65 -7.84 -8.95
CA ALA A 282 -15.81 -8.68 -8.10
C ALA A 282 -16.03 -8.47 -6.60
N ILE A 283 -16.95 -7.59 -6.19
CA ILE A 283 -17.36 -7.44 -4.78
C ILE A 283 -18.24 -8.63 -4.34
N GLU A 284 -19.17 -9.05 -5.19
CA GLU A 284 -20.14 -10.11 -4.87
C GLU A 284 -19.54 -11.51 -4.94
N LYS A 285 -18.46 -11.68 -5.72
CA LYS A 285 -17.70 -12.92 -5.79
C LYS A 285 -16.84 -13.04 -4.53
N LYS A 286 -17.33 -13.80 -3.54
CA LYS A 286 -16.43 -14.30 -2.48
C LYS A 286 -15.24 -15.01 -3.17
N PRO A 287 -13.99 -14.74 -2.77
CA PRO A 287 -12.89 -15.58 -3.20
C PRO A 287 -13.22 -17.01 -2.75
N THR A 288 -13.40 -17.89 -3.73
CA THR A 288 -13.50 -19.34 -3.53
C THR A 288 -12.18 -19.89 -3.04
#